data_AF-H1KHS1-F1
#
_entry.id   AF-H1KHS1-F1
#
_cell.length_a   1.000
_cell.length_b   1.000
_cell.length_c   1.000
_cell.angle_alpha   90.00
_cell.angle_beta   90.00
_cell.angle_gamma   90.00
#
_symmetry.space_group_name_H-M   'P 1'
#
loop_
_entity.id
_entity.type
_entity.pdbx_description
1 polymer ?
#
loop_
_entity_poly.entity_id
_entity_poly.type
_entity_poly.pdbx_seq_one_letter_code
_entity_poly.pdbx_strand_id
1 'polypeptide(L)'
;MNSASLSRQQRRMLERHSLGVDLITASDRRWFEEHPGRQFRIRRMAPAEIGSALAVSGKLKPVPAGAARFTLVRKLGPTCRMRIFIYGPAHKSGQETGEAVAAALWDQHVDRNAAVLQRQFAIAAIVSDHDAGDEAFEGGAA
;
A
#
# COMPACT_ATOMS: atom_id res chain seq x y z
N MET A 1 20.54 8.19 -8.41
CA MET A 1 19.36 7.90 -9.24
C MET A 1 18.76 9.25 -9.66
N ASN A 2 18.72 9.55 -10.96
CA ASN A 2 18.13 10.79 -11.45
C ASN A 2 16.64 10.80 -11.10
N SER A 3 16.24 11.74 -10.23
CA SER A 3 14.84 12.03 -9.96
C SER A 3 14.27 12.67 -11.22
N ALA A 4 13.72 11.86 -12.13
CA ALA A 4 13.05 12.37 -13.31
C ALA A 4 11.84 13.18 -12.84
N SER A 5 11.94 14.51 -12.94
CA SER A 5 10.85 15.42 -12.59
C SER A 5 9.60 15.05 -13.40
N LEU A 6 8.48 14.84 -12.72
CA LEU A 6 7.20 14.53 -13.36
C LEU A 6 6.85 15.62 -14.38
N SER A 7 6.40 15.20 -15.57
CA SER A 7 5.92 16.16 -16.57
C SER A 7 4.70 16.94 -16.02
N ARG A 8 4.43 18.13 -16.59
CA ARG A 8 3.24 18.92 -16.20
C ARG A 8 1.95 18.11 -16.33
N GLN A 9 1.86 17.24 -17.35
CA GLN A 9 0.71 16.37 -17.56
C GLN A 9 0.62 15.29 -16.47
N GLN A 10 1.74 14.66 -16.11
CA GLN A 10 1.79 13.66 -15.03
C GLN A 10 1.41 14.28 -13.69
N ARG A 11 1.90 15.49 -13.39
CA ARG A 11 1.56 16.21 -12.15
C ARG A 11 0.06 16.50 -12.06
N ARG A 12 -0.54 17.06 -13.11
CA ARG A 12 -2.00 17.32 -13.16
C ARG A 12 -2.82 16.04 -13.01
N MET A 13 -2.36 14.93 -13.60
CA MET A 13 -3.05 13.66 -13.46
C MET A 13 -2.94 13.11 -12.03
N LEU A 14 -1.77 13.25 -11.40
CA LEU A 14 -1.56 12.87 -10.00
C LEU A 14 -2.46 13.69 -9.06
N GLU A 15 -2.50 15.02 -9.24
CA GLU A 15 -3.39 15.94 -8.49
C GLU A 15 -4.86 15.57 -8.65
N ARG A 16 -5.30 15.22 -9.87
CA ARG A 16 -6.69 14.79 -10.12
C ARG A 16 -7.07 13.55 -9.31
N HIS A 17 -6.12 12.64 -9.08
CA HIS A 17 -6.37 11.37 -8.41
C HIS A 17 -6.03 11.37 -6.91
N SER A 18 -5.41 12.43 -6.37
CA SER A 18 -4.93 12.47 -4.98
C SER A 18 -6.07 12.28 -3.98
N LEU A 19 -7.15 13.06 -4.11
CA LEU A 19 -8.31 12.96 -3.21
C LEU A 19 -8.89 11.53 -3.18
N GLY A 20 -8.97 10.87 -4.34
CA GLY A 20 -9.42 9.49 -4.41
C GLY A 20 -8.46 8.51 -3.72
N VAL A 21 -7.14 8.73 -3.84
CA VAL A 21 -6.14 7.93 -3.13
C VAL A 21 -6.22 8.15 -1.62
N ASP A 22 -6.51 9.36 -1.16
CA ASP A 22 -6.65 9.68 0.27
C ASP A 22 -7.87 8.99 0.88
N LEU A 23 -9.01 9.01 0.18
CA LEU A 23 -10.22 8.29 0.59
C LEU A 23 -9.98 6.78 0.70
N ILE A 24 -9.20 6.22 -0.23
CA ILE A 24 -8.83 4.81 -0.21
C ILE A 24 -7.88 4.49 0.94
N THR A 25 -6.93 5.38 1.24
CA THR A 25 -6.02 5.24 2.39
C THR A 25 -6.79 5.29 3.72
N ALA A 26 -7.78 6.17 3.84
CA ALA A 26 -8.66 6.24 5.00
C ALA A 26 -9.57 4.99 5.12
N SER A 27 -10.00 4.40 4.00
CA SER A 27 -10.72 3.13 3.97
C SER A 27 -9.85 1.95 4.42
N ASP A 28 -8.58 1.92 4.01
CA ASP A 28 -7.61 0.92 4.49
C ASP A 28 -7.37 1.04 5.99
N ARG A 29 -7.24 2.27 6.52
CA ARG A 29 -7.13 2.52 7.96
C ARG A 29 -8.33 1.94 8.73
N ARG A 30 -9.55 2.35 8.38
CA ARG A 30 -10.79 1.90 9.05
C ARG A 30 -10.94 0.38 9.04
N TRP A 31 -10.63 -0.25 7.91
CA TRP A 31 -10.71 -1.71 7.81
C TRP A 31 -9.78 -2.41 8.82
N PHE A 32 -8.56 -1.93 9.02
CA PHE A 32 -7.64 -2.51 10.02
C PHE A 32 -8.04 -2.19 11.47
N GLU A 33 -8.75 -1.09 11.72
CA GLU A 33 -9.33 -0.77 13.02
C GLU A 33 -10.47 -1.75 13.36
N GLU A 34 -11.32 -2.05 12.38
CA GLU A 34 -12.41 -3.04 12.49
C GLU A 34 -11.92 -4.49 12.58
N HIS A 35 -10.69 -4.77 12.16
CA HIS A 35 -10.09 -6.10 12.11
C HIS A 35 -8.72 -6.15 12.82
N PRO A 36 -8.66 -5.96 14.15
CA PRO A 36 -7.42 -5.74 14.88
C PRO A 36 -6.41 -6.89 14.78
N GLY A 37 -6.88 -8.13 14.58
CA GLY A 37 -6.02 -9.31 14.39
C GLY A 37 -5.43 -9.46 12.98
N ARG A 38 -5.71 -8.54 12.05
CA ARG A 38 -5.24 -8.62 10.65
C ARG A 38 -4.02 -7.73 10.44
N GLN A 39 -3.00 -8.27 9.79
CA GLN A 39 -1.83 -7.52 9.29
C GLN A 39 -1.89 -7.30 7.79
N PHE A 40 -2.67 -8.12 7.06
CA PHE A 40 -2.80 -8.02 5.61
C PHE A 40 -4.23 -7.84 5.14
N ARG A 41 -4.39 -7.00 4.11
CA ARG A 41 -5.64 -6.79 3.36
C ARG A 41 -5.37 -6.90 1.87
N ILE A 42 -6.23 -7.63 1.15
CA ILE A 42 -6.25 -7.62 -0.31
C ILE A 42 -7.58 -7.04 -0.78
N ARG A 43 -7.51 -6.16 -1.77
CA ARG A 43 -8.71 -5.61 -2.43
C ARG A 43 -8.43 -5.28 -3.88
N ARG A 44 -9.50 -5.08 -4.65
CA ARG A 44 -9.37 -4.46 -5.98
C ARG A 44 -8.68 -3.12 -5.90
N MET A 45 -7.83 -2.87 -6.88
CA MET A 45 -7.20 -1.57 -7.07
C MET A 45 -8.27 -0.58 -7.50
N ALA A 46 -8.37 0.56 -6.81
CA ALA A 46 -9.38 1.57 -7.11
C ALA A 46 -9.00 2.36 -8.38
N PRO A 47 -9.97 2.94 -9.12
CA PRO A 47 -9.68 3.77 -10.30
C PRO A 47 -8.68 4.90 -10.01
N ALA A 48 -8.79 5.54 -8.83
CA ALA A 48 -7.86 6.59 -8.41
C ALA A 48 -6.42 6.06 -8.20
N GLU A 49 -6.27 4.84 -7.67
CA GLU A 49 -4.96 4.21 -7.54
C GLU A 49 -4.37 3.87 -8.92
N ILE A 50 -5.19 3.37 -9.86
CA ILE A 50 -4.77 3.09 -11.24
C ILE A 50 -4.29 4.38 -11.92
N GLY A 51 -5.07 5.45 -11.80
CA GLY A 51 -4.74 6.76 -12.38
C GLY A 51 -3.48 7.37 -11.76
N SER A 52 -3.33 7.29 -10.44
CA SER A 52 -2.12 7.74 -9.73
C SER A 52 -0.89 6.92 -10.14
N ALA A 53 -1.00 5.59 -10.20
CA ALA A 53 0.09 4.74 -10.65
C ALA A 53 0.51 5.06 -12.09
N LEU A 54 -0.46 5.25 -13.01
CA LEU A 54 -0.18 5.66 -14.38
C LEU A 54 0.51 7.03 -14.45
N ALA A 55 0.15 7.97 -13.57
CA ALA A 55 0.77 9.30 -13.52
C ALA A 55 2.25 9.22 -13.15
N VAL A 56 2.58 8.37 -12.18
CA VAL A 56 3.97 8.19 -11.73
C VAL A 56 4.78 7.38 -12.74
N SER A 57 4.24 6.26 -13.25
CA SER A 57 5.00 5.34 -14.10
C SER A 57 4.93 5.67 -15.59
N GLY A 58 4.03 6.55 -16.02
CA GLY A 58 3.75 6.88 -17.42
C GLY A 58 3.02 5.77 -18.21
N LYS A 59 3.22 4.50 -17.82
CA LYS A 59 2.55 3.32 -18.37
C LYS A 59 2.34 2.27 -17.29
N LEU A 60 1.27 1.49 -17.42
CA LEU A 60 1.05 0.30 -16.62
C LEU A 60 1.27 -0.95 -17.48
N LYS A 61 1.82 -2.00 -16.87
CA LYS A 61 1.89 -3.31 -17.52
C LYS A 61 0.47 -3.79 -17.87
N PRO A 62 0.25 -4.38 -19.06
CA PRO A 62 -1.03 -4.96 -19.43
C PRO A 62 -1.52 -5.94 -18.36
N VAL A 63 -2.84 -6.02 -18.19
CA VAL A 63 -3.44 -7.02 -17.30
C VAL A 63 -3.51 -8.33 -18.08
N PRO A 64 -3.00 -9.45 -17.54
CA PRO A 64 -3.16 -10.77 -18.17
C PRO A 64 -4.65 -11.12 -18.39
N ALA A 65 -4.94 -11.91 -19.42
CA ALA A 65 -6.30 -12.39 -19.69
C ALA A 65 -6.87 -13.13 -18.47
N GLY A 66 -8.13 -12.83 -18.11
CA GLY A 66 -8.78 -13.41 -16.93
C GLY A 66 -8.28 -12.87 -15.58
N ALA A 67 -7.36 -11.90 -15.56
CA ALA A 67 -6.88 -11.26 -14.34
C ALA A 67 -7.44 -9.84 -14.18
N ALA A 68 -7.27 -9.26 -12.99
CA ALA A 68 -7.34 -7.81 -12.80
C ALA A 68 -6.41 -7.35 -11.67
N ARG A 69 -6.30 -6.03 -11.49
CA ARG A 69 -5.37 -5.39 -10.54
C ARG A 69 -5.92 -5.43 -9.12
N PHE A 70 -5.05 -5.74 -8.19
CA PHE A 70 -5.32 -5.73 -6.75
C PHE A 70 -4.26 -4.89 -6.04
N THR A 71 -4.67 -4.32 -4.92
CA THR A 71 -3.79 -3.73 -3.93
C THR A 71 -3.70 -4.71 -2.77
N LEU A 72 -2.49 -5.17 -2.48
CA LEU A 72 -2.17 -5.91 -1.27
C LEU A 72 -1.52 -4.92 -0.29
N VAL A 73 -2.12 -4.80 0.88
CA VAL A 73 -1.77 -3.85 1.93
C VAL A 73 -1.21 -4.61 3.12
N ARG A 74 -0.06 -4.18 3.63
CA ARG A 74 0.52 -4.66 4.89
C ARG A 74 0.48 -3.52 5.91
N LYS A 75 -0.09 -3.79 7.08
CA LYS A 75 0.03 -2.92 8.26
C LYS A 75 1.46 -3.04 8.80
N LEU A 76 2.15 -1.92 8.94
CA LEU A 76 3.50 -1.86 9.52
C LEU A 76 3.47 -1.29 10.94
N GLY A 77 2.48 -0.46 11.24
CA GLY A 77 2.21 0.09 12.57
C GLY A 77 0.80 0.67 12.66
N PRO A 78 0.45 1.37 13.76
CA PRO A 78 -0.88 1.97 13.96
C PRO A 78 -1.23 3.02 12.88
N THR A 79 -0.24 3.81 12.46
CA THR A 79 -0.39 4.91 11.49
C THR A 79 0.15 4.54 10.11
N CYS A 80 1.08 3.59 10.03
CA CYS A 80 1.78 3.25 8.79
C CYS A 80 1.28 1.96 8.13
N ARG A 81 1.00 2.03 6.83
CA ARG A 81 0.70 0.87 5.97
C ARG A 81 1.50 0.97 4.67
N MET A 82 1.95 -0.18 4.19
CA MET A 82 2.62 -0.30 2.89
C MET A 82 1.69 -0.97 1.88
N ARG A 83 1.70 -0.48 0.64
CA ARG A 83 0.89 -1.01 -0.46
C ARG A 83 1.77 -1.53 -1.59
N ILE A 84 1.38 -2.67 -2.13
CA ILE A 84 1.94 -3.21 -3.38
C ILE A 84 0.81 -3.57 -4.34
N PHE A 85 1.11 -3.49 -5.64
CA PHE A 85 0.15 -3.80 -6.69
C PHE A 85 0.46 -5.18 -7.28
N ILE A 86 -0.55 -6.04 -7.29
CA ILE A 86 -0.46 -7.42 -7.79
C ILE A 86 -1.58 -7.69 -8.81
N TYR A 87 -1.47 -8.80 -9.52
CA TYR A 87 -2.57 -9.33 -10.33
C TYR A 87 -3.21 -10.51 -9.61
N GLY A 88 -4.52 -10.67 -9.81
CA GLY A 88 -5.29 -11.81 -9.32
C GLY A 88 -6.49 -12.09 -10.21
N PRO A 89 -7.29 -13.12 -9.91
CA PRO A 89 -8.42 -13.53 -10.76
C PRO A 89 -9.46 -12.42 -10.95
N ALA A 90 -9.98 -12.27 -12.17
CA ALA A 90 -10.96 -11.23 -12.51
C ALA A 90 -12.35 -11.43 -11.89
N HIS A 91 -12.68 -12.61 -11.37
CA HIS A 91 -13.95 -12.87 -10.69
C HIS A 91 -13.88 -12.73 -9.16
N LYS A 92 -12.71 -12.35 -8.62
CA LYS A 92 -12.44 -12.24 -7.17
C LYS A 92 -12.47 -10.79 -6.72
N SER A 93 -12.75 -10.53 -5.45
CA SER A 93 -12.76 -9.15 -4.89
C SER A 93 -11.52 -8.88 -4.05
N GLY A 94 -10.94 -9.95 -3.48
CA GLY A 94 -9.83 -9.91 -2.55
C GLY A 94 -10.28 -9.95 -1.08
N GLN A 95 -11.51 -9.52 -0.78
CA GLN A 95 -12.06 -9.49 0.58
C GLN A 95 -12.20 -10.89 1.20
N GLU A 96 -12.41 -11.89 0.36
CA GLU A 96 -12.48 -13.30 0.72
C GLU A 96 -11.12 -13.92 1.14
N THR A 97 -10.03 -13.15 1.08
CA THR A 97 -8.68 -13.69 1.30
C THR A 97 -8.32 -13.73 2.78
N GLY A 98 -8.08 -14.94 3.29
CA GLY A 98 -7.57 -15.17 4.64
C GLY A 98 -6.17 -14.59 4.86
N GLU A 99 -5.81 -14.39 6.13
CA GLU A 99 -4.54 -13.78 6.54
C GLU A 99 -3.33 -14.56 6.01
N ALA A 100 -3.32 -15.88 6.17
CA ALA A 100 -2.21 -16.74 5.74
C ALA A 100 -1.95 -16.65 4.23
N VAL A 101 -3.00 -16.58 3.41
CA VAL A 101 -2.87 -16.44 1.95
C VAL A 101 -2.35 -15.05 1.59
N ALA A 102 -2.83 -14.01 2.27
CA ALA A 102 -2.38 -12.65 2.02
C ALA A 102 -0.90 -12.45 2.43
N ALA A 103 -0.48 -13.06 3.55
CA ALA A 103 0.90 -13.10 3.99
C ALA A 103 1.80 -13.83 2.97
N ALA A 104 1.40 -15.02 2.53
CA ALA A 104 2.17 -15.78 1.53
C ALA A 104 2.34 -15.01 0.21
N LEU A 105 1.31 -14.28 -0.24
CA LEU A 105 1.39 -13.42 -1.43
C LEU A 105 2.33 -12.21 -1.21
N TRP A 106 2.37 -11.67 0.01
CA TRP A 106 3.31 -10.62 0.37
C TRP A 106 4.75 -11.13 0.30
N ASP A 107 5.03 -12.24 0.97
CA ASP A 107 6.38 -12.83 1.04
C ASP A 107 6.88 -13.19 -0.36
N GLN A 108 6.03 -13.82 -1.18
CA GLN A 108 6.37 -14.11 -2.58
C GLN A 108 6.71 -12.83 -3.39
N HIS A 109 6.04 -11.71 -3.11
CA HIS A 109 6.33 -10.45 -3.80
C HIS A 109 7.66 -9.86 -3.34
N VAL A 110 7.92 -9.92 -2.04
CA VAL A 110 9.17 -9.45 -1.41
C VAL A 110 10.36 -10.26 -1.91
N ASP A 111 10.26 -11.58 -1.99
CA ASP A 111 11.32 -12.48 -2.48
C ASP A 111 11.71 -12.17 -3.93
N ARG A 112 10.73 -11.79 -4.75
CA ARG A 112 10.94 -11.42 -6.16
C ARG A 112 11.47 -9.99 -6.33
N ASN A 113 11.46 -9.18 -5.28
CA ASN A 113 11.80 -7.77 -5.35
C ASN A 113 12.50 -7.31 -4.08
N ALA A 114 13.82 -7.56 -4.01
CA ALA A 114 14.65 -7.18 -2.86
C ALA A 114 14.53 -5.69 -2.46
N ALA A 115 14.24 -4.79 -3.42
CA ALA A 115 14.02 -3.37 -3.13
C ALA A 115 12.71 -3.10 -2.36
N VAL A 116 11.73 -4.00 -2.42
CA VAL A 116 10.53 -3.94 -1.57
C VAL A 116 10.88 -4.33 -0.15
N LEU A 117 11.68 -5.39 0.05
CA LEU A 117 12.15 -5.81 1.37
C LEU A 117 12.94 -4.69 2.07
N GLN A 118 13.92 -4.12 1.36
CA GLN A 118 14.73 -3.02 1.89
C GLN A 118 13.88 -1.82 2.30
N ARG A 119 12.89 -1.44 1.47
CA ARG A 119 11.97 -0.35 1.80
C ARG A 119 11.10 -0.68 3.01
N GLN A 120 10.62 -1.91 3.11
CA GLN A 120 9.82 -2.34 4.25
C GLN A 120 10.62 -2.21 5.55
N PHE A 121 11.86 -2.69 5.57
CA PHE A 121 12.73 -2.56 6.75
C PHE A 121 13.01 -1.10 7.10
N ALA A 122 13.36 -0.27 6.13
CA ALA A 122 13.64 1.14 6.37
C ALA A 122 12.41 1.88 6.92
N ILE A 123 11.22 1.64 6.36
CA ILE A 123 9.97 2.25 6.83
C ILE A 123 9.62 1.74 8.23
N ALA A 124 9.73 0.43 8.48
CA ALA A 124 9.43 -0.14 9.78
C ALA A 124 10.35 0.43 10.87
N ALA A 125 11.65 0.58 10.61
CA ALA A 125 12.59 1.19 11.55
C ALA A 125 12.20 2.65 11.89
N ILE A 126 11.90 3.47 10.88
CA ILE A 126 11.45 4.87 11.08
C ILE A 126 10.17 4.95 11.91
N VAL A 127 9.22 4.05 11.67
CA VAL A 127 7.94 4.01 12.40
C VAL A 127 8.17 3.60 13.85
N SER A 128 8.98 2.57 14.10
CA SER A 128 9.30 2.12 15.47
C SER A 128 10.04 3.20 16.29
N ASP A 129 10.96 3.94 15.66
CA ASP A 129 11.67 5.04 16.33
C ASP A 129 10.73 6.20 16.69
N HIS A 130 9.75 6.49 15.83
CA HIS A 130 8.74 7.53 16.10
C HIS A 130 7.76 7.10 17.20
N ASP A 131 7.26 5.86 17.16
CA ASP A 131 6.31 5.36 18.15
C ASP A 131 6.95 5.30 19.55
N ALA A 132 8.24 4.97 19.66
CA ALA A 132 8.97 4.97 20.93
C ALA A 132 9.22 6.39 21.51
N GLY A 133 9.31 7.40 20.64
CA GLY A 133 9.47 8.80 21.04
C GLY A 133 8.19 9.43 21.61
N ASP A 134 7.03 9.04 21.08
CA ASP A 134 5.73 9.54 21.54
C ASP A 134 5.36 8.96 22.92
N GLU A 135 5.65 7.68 23.20
CA GLU A 135 5.42 7.08 24.53
C GLU A 135 6.33 7.66 25.63
N ALA A 136 7.54 8.13 25.28
CA ALA A 136 8.46 8.74 26.23
C ALA A 136 8.02 10.14 26.69
N PHE A 137 7.16 10.83 25.94
CA PHE A 137 6.71 12.18 26.25
C PHE A 137 5.45 12.21 27.15
N GLU A 138 4.66 11.13 27.16
CA GLU A 138 3.44 11.04 28.00
C GLU A 138 3.71 10.62 29.46
N GLY A 139 4.93 10.17 29.79
CA GLY A 139 5.33 9.78 31.16
C GLY A 139 5.86 10.91 32.05
N GLY A 140 5.89 12.16 31.58
CA GLY A 140 6.60 13.28 32.20
C GLY A 140 5.74 14.30 32.95
N ALA A 141 4.58 13.92 33.48
CA ALA A 141 3.78 14.79 34.35
C ALA A 141 3.07 13.98 35.44
N ALA A 142 3.78 13.77 36.56
CA ALA A 142 3.20 13.42 37.85
C ALA A 142 3.89 14.24 38.94
#